data_AF-A0A401LSE3-F1
#
_entry.id   AF-A0A401LSE3-F1
#
_cell.length_a   1.000
_cell.length_b   1.000
_cell.length_c   1.000
_cell.angle_alpha   90.00
_cell.angle_beta   90.00
_cell.angle_gamma   90.00
#
_symmetry.space_group_name_H-M   'P 1'
#
loop_
_entity.id
_entity.type
_entity.pdbx_description
1 polymer ?
#
loop_
_entity_poly.entity_id
_entity_poly.type
_entity_poly.pdbx_seq_one_letter_code
_entity_poly.pdbx_strand_id
1 'polypeptide(L)'
;MKEEIKNRVLQNIANTLSMYVYHIDNNGLVNGKMGIMLFLYCYSRYVKEEYYEDFAGELLDGMLKTSRSLPSGFEDGDSIG
;
A
#
# COMPACT_ATOMS: atom_id res chain seq x y z
N MET A 1 18.65 -16.86 11.77
CA MET A 1 19.14 -16.64 10.39
C MET A 1 18.03 -16.54 9.35
N LYS A 2 17.22 -17.58 9.06
CA LYS A 2 16.15 -17.48 8.02
C LYS A 2 15.09 -16.41 8.31
N GLU A 3 14.58 -16.34 9.54
CA GLU A 3 13.59 -15.32 9.93
C GLU A 3 14.16 -13.90 9.92
N GLU A 4 15.42 -13.74 10.30
CA GLU A 4 16.09 -12.43 10.27
C GLU A 4 16.26 -11.92 8.82
N ILE A 5 16.61 -12.80 7.88
CA ILE A 5 16.66 -12.48 6.46
C ILE A 5 15.27 -12.08 5.95
N LYS A 6 14.24 -12.84 6.32
CA LYS A 6 12.84 -12.54 5.94
C LYS A 6 12.39 -11.18 6.48
N ASN A 7 12.65 -10.89 7.76
CA ASN A 7 12.33 -9.59 8.36
C ASN A 7 12.98 -8.44 7.60
N ARG A 8 14.27 -8.58 7.26
CA ARG A 8 15.02 -7.57 6.50
C ARG A 8 14.47 -7.39 5.09
N VAL A 9 14.10 -8.48 4.41
CA VAL A 9 13.49 -8.41 3.08
C VAL A 9 12.13 -7.70 3.14
N LEU A 10 11.27 -8.04 4.10
CA LEU A 10 9.96 -7.40 4.26
C LEU A 10 10.10 -5.91 4.57
N GLN A 11 11.07 -5.53 5.42
CA GLN A 11 11.37 -4.14 5.72
C GLN A 11 11.82 -3.37 4.48
N ASN A 12 12.71 -3.96 3.67
CA ASN A 12 13.17 -3.35 2.43
C ASN A 12 12.02 -3.17 1.43
N ILE A 13 11.12 -4.14 1.33
CA ILE A 13 9.91 -4.02 0.50
C ILE A 13 9.04 -2.88 1.01
N ALA A 14 8.75 -2.83 2.31
CA ALA A 14 7.90 -1.78 2.90
C ALA A 14 8.48 -0.37 2.69
N ASN A 15 9.78 -0.19 2.92
CA ASN A 15 10.48 1.07 2.68
C ASN A 15 10.43 1.48 1.20
N THR A 16 10.69 0.53 0.29
CA THR A 16 10.67 0.78 -1.15
C THR A 16 9.28 1.18 -1.62
N LEU A 17 8.24 0.45 -1.19
CA LEU A 17 6.87 0.76 -1.54
C LEU A 17 6.41 2.10 -0.96
N SER A 18 6.79 2.42 0.27
CA SER A 18 6.45 3.71 0.91
C SER A 18 7.03 4.90 0.14
N MET A 19 8.23 4.75 -0.43
CA MET A 19 8.83 5.78 -1.29
C MET A 19 8.19 5.82 -2.68
N TYR A 20 7.89 4.67 -3.27
CA TYR A 20 7.46 4.56 -4.66
C TYR A 20 5.96 4.80 -4.88
N VAL A 21 5.12 4.67 -3.86
CA VAL A 21 3.65 4.72 -3.97
C VAL A 21 3.12 6.00 -4.64
N TYR A 22 3.80 7.14 -4.46
CA TYR A 22 3.41 8.41 -5.07
C TYR A 22 3.64 8.48 -6.58
N HIS A 23 4.44 7.55 -7.14
CA HIS A 23 4.73 7.44 -8.58
C HIS A 23 3.80 6.47 -9.32
N ILE A 24 2.87 5.81 -8.61
CA ILE A 24 1.92 4.88 -9.20
C ILE A 24 0.63 5.63 -9.52
N ASP A 25 0.19 5.64 -10.77
CA ASP A 25 -1.10 6.27 -11.11
C ASP A 25 -2.29 5.32 -10.88
N ASN A 26 -2.04 4.01 -10.97
CA ASN A 26 -3.06 3.00 -10.76
C ASN A 26 -3.49 2.91 -9.29
N ASN A 27 -4.78 3.15 -9.02
CA ASN A 27 -5.37 3.03 -7.69
C ASN A 27 -5.83 1.60 -7.32
N GLY A 28 -5.78 0.63 -8.22
CA GLY A 28 -6.28 -0.74 -8.04
C GLY A 28 -5.59 -1.57 -6.96
N LEU A 29 -6.19 -2.70 -6.60
CA LEU A 29 -5.66 -3.61 -5.58
C LEU A 29 -4.53 -4.48 -6.13
N VAL A 30 -4.68 -5.06 -7.34
CA VAL A 30 -3.73 -6.04 -7.86
C VAL A 30 -2.41 -5.40 -8.29
N ASN A 31 -2.48 -4.29 -9.04
CA ASN A 31 -1.31 -3.60 -9.62
C ASN A 31 -1.27 -2.11 -9.26
N GLY A 32 -1.82 -1.74 -8.11
CA GLY A 32 -1.99 -0.33 -7.75
C GLY A 32 -1.78 -0.02 -6.27
N LYS A 33 -2.06 1.24 -5.93
CA LYS A 33 -1.82 1.80 -4.59
C LYS A 33 -2.56 1.06 -3.48
N MET A 34 -3.76 0.53 -3.72
CA MET A 34 -4.50 -0.20 -2.68
C MET A 34 -3.82 -1.50 -2.27
N GLY A 35 -3.17 -2.21 -3.20
CA GLY A 35 -2.37 -3.39 -2.87
C GLY A 35 -1.20 -3.04 -1.96
N ILE A 36 -0.57 -1.90 -2.22
CA ILE A 36 0.52 -1.36 -1.39
C ILE A 36 -0.01 -1.00 0.00
N MET A 37 -1.11 -0.25 0.09
CA MET A 37 -1.73 0.10 1.37
C MET A 37 -2.06 -1.15 2.20
N LEU A 38 -2.65 -2.18 1.58
CA LEU A 38 -2.96 -3.44 2.23
C LEU A 38 -1.71 -4.15 2.74
N PHE A 39 -0.64 -4.18 1.92
CA PHE A 39 0.64 -4.76 2.33
C PHE A 39 1.21 -4.02 3.54
N LEU A 40 1.26 -2.69 3.52
CA LEU A 40 1.80 -1.87 4.61
C LEU A 40 0.99 -2.03 5.91
N TYR A 41 -0.34 -2.12 5.80
CA TYR A 41 -1.23 -2.41 6.93
C TYR A 41 -1.06 -3.82 7.53
N CYS A 42 -0.69 -4.80 6.71
CA CYS A 42 -0.34 -6.13 7.22
C CYS A 42 1.07 -6.14 7.82
N TYR A 43 1.99 -5.39 7.22
CA TYR A 43 3.37 -5.28 7.68
C TYR A 43 3.46 -4.58 9.04
N SER A 44 2.69 -3.51 9.28
CA SER A 44 2.62 -2.81 10.58
C SER A 44 2.34 -3.80 11.71
N ARG A 45 1.32 -4.65 11.55
CA ARG A 45 0.96 -5.71 12.52
C ARG A 45 2.04 -6.76 12.68
N TYR A 46 2.70 -7.12 11.58
CA TYR A 46 3.78 -8.10 11.60
C TYR A 46 4.97 -7.63 12.45
N VAL A 47 5.37 -6.36 12.30
CA VAL A 47 6.48 -5.78 13.09
C VAL A 47 6.04 -5.15 14.41
N LYS A 48 4.73 -5.00 14.63
CA LYS A 48 4.10 -4.34 15.78
C LYS A 48 4.48 -2.86 15.91
N GLU A 49 4.55 -2.18 14.77
CA GLU A 49 4.85 -0.75 14.68
C GLU A 49 3.73 -0.05 13.90
N GLU A 50 3.15 1.01 14.45
CA GLU A 50 1.99 1.71 13.90
C GLU A 50 2.30 2.54 12.65
N TYR A 51 3.57 2.93 12.45
CA TYR A 51 4.01 3.81 11.37
C TYR A 51 3.46 3.42 9.98
N TYR A 52 3.50 2.14 9.61
CA TYR A 52 3.04 1.70 8.29
C TYR A 52 1.51 1.63 8.18
N GLU A 53 0.82 1.47 9.31
CA GLU A 53 -0.63 1.55 9.37
C GLU A 53 -1.10 3.00 9.21
N ASP A 54 -0.48 3.94 9.93
CA ASP A 54 -0.76 5.37 9.80
C ASP A 54 -0.51 5.85 8.37
N PHE A 55 0.65 5.50 7.81
CA PHE A 55 1.00 5.85 6.44
C PHE A 55 0.02 5.25 5.41
N ALA A 56 -0.39 3.99 5.56
CA ALA A 56 -1.41 3.39 4.71
C ALA A 56 -2.78 4.09 4.83
N GLY A 57 -3.14 4.51 6.05
CA GLY A 57 -4.36 5.28 6.33
C GLY A 57 -4.35 6.65 5.66
N GLU A 58 -3.24 7.40 5.75
CA GLU A 58 -3.08 8.70 5.10
C GLU A 58 -3.22 8.60 3.57
N LEU A 59 -2.64 7.55 2.97
CA LEU A 59 -2.77 7.29 1.54
C LEU A 59 -4.22 6.99 1.14
N LEU A 60 -4.92 6.17 1.93
CA LEU A 60 -6.32 5.83 1.70
C LEU A 60 -7.21 7.08 1.79
N ASP A 61 -7.01 7.89 2.83
CA ASP A 61 -7.72 9.15 3.03
C ASP A 61 -7.50 10.12 1.88
N GLY A 62 -6.26 10.24 1.40
CA GLY A 62 -5.92 11.07 0.23
C GLY A 62 -6.63 10.59 -1.04
N MET A 63 -6.69 9.28 -1.26
CA MET A 63 -7.38 8.69 -2.40
C MET A 63 -8.90 8.92 -2.33
N LEU A 64 -9.52 8.70 -1.17
CA LEU A 64 -10.96 8.91 -0.95
C LEU A 64 -11.37 10.40 -1.02
N LYS A 65 -10.46 11.33 -0.67
CA LYS A 65 -10.71 12.76 -0.88
C LYS A 65 -10.75 13.14 -2.36
N THR A 66 -10.00 12.42 -3.20
CA THR A 66 -9.91 12.67 -4.64
C THR A 66 -11.04 11.99 -5.41
N SER A 67 -11.55 10.85 -4.93
CA SER A 67 -12.64 10.10 -5.53
C SER A 67 -13.89 10.13 -4.64
N ARG A 68 -15.00 10.77 -5.08
CA ARG A 68 -16.26 10.88 -4.30
C ARG A 68 -16.96 9.53 -4.01
N SER A 69 -16.41 8.42 -4.51
CA SER A 69 -16.84 7.03 -4.28
C SER A 69 -15.62 6.11 -4.31
N LEU A 70 -15.74 4.85 -3.86
CA LEU A 70 -14.72 3.82 -4.14
C LEU A 70 -14.41 3.83 -5.66
N PRO A 71 -13.13 3.77 -6.06
CA PRO A 71 -12.77 3.77 -7.48
C PRO A 71 -13.49 2.62 -8.19
N SER A 72 -14.12 2.92 -9.34
CA SER A 72 -14.76 1.93 -10.21
C SER A 72 -13.68 1.06 -10.88
N GLY A 73 -13.12 0.13 -10.11
CA GLY A 73 -11.96 -0.66 -10.51
C GLY A 73 -11.15 -1.15 -9.31
N PHE A 74 -11.83 -1.51 -8.21
CA PHE A 74 -11.16 -1.92 -6.97
C PHE A 74 -10.16 -3.05 -7.20
N GLU A 75 -10.49 -3.99 -8.08
CA GLU A 75 -9.63 -5.13 -8.42
C GLU A 75 -8.55 -4.75 -9.44
N ASP A 76 -8.93 -4.18 -10.59
CA ASP A 76 -8.04 -4.01 -11.75
C ASP A 76 -7.33 -2.65 -11.86
N GLY A 77 -7.74 -1.65 -11.07
CA GLY A 77 -7.42 -0.25 -11.36
C GLY A 77 -8.33 0.30 -12.45
N ASP A 78 -8.52 1.62 -12.51
CA ASP A 78 -9.35 2.28 -13.54
C ASP A 78 -8.97 1.77 -14.93
N SER A 79 -9.77 0.82 -15.44
CA SER A 79 -9.73 0.37 -16.82
C SER A 79 -10.60 1.33 -17.61
N ILE A 80 -10.12 2.57 -17.79
CA ILE A 80 -10.65 3.42 -18.85
C ILE A 80 -9.82 3.09 -20.08
N GLY A 81 -10.44 2.33 -21.00
CA GLY A 81 -9.94 2.13 -22.35
C GLY A 81 -10.01 3.40 -23.20
#